data_AF-A0A1B0D8D8-F1
#
_entry.id   AF-A0A1B0D8D8-F1
#
_cell.length_a   1.000
_cell.length_b   1.000
_cell.length_c   1.000
_cell.angle_alpha   90.00
_cell.angle_beta   90.00
_cell.angle_gamma   90.00
#
_symmetry.space_group_name_H-M   'P 1'
#
loop_
_entity.id
_entity.type
_entity.pdbx_description
1 polymer ?
#
loop_
_entity_poly.entity_id
_entity_poly.type
_entity_poly.pdbx_seq_one_letter_code
_entity_poly.pdbx_strand_id
1 'polypeptide(L)'
;MDDFFNEVEEIREMIDKIQTNVEEVKKKHSAILSAPQSDEKTKQELEDLMAEIKKTANRVRTKLKGIEQNIEQEEQANKSSADLRIRKTQHSTLSRKFVEGIEQNIEQEEQANKSSADLRIRKTQHSTLSRKFVEVMTEYNRTQTDYRE
;
A
#
# COMPACT_ATOMS: atom_id res chain seq x y z
N MET A 1 -13.68 5.21 -2.62
CA MET A 1 -13.04 3.96 -3.06
C MET A 1 -12.26 4.19 -4.34
N ASP A 2 -12.81 4.92 -5.30
CA ASP A 2 -12.10 5.29 -6.54
C ASP A 2 -10.77 6.00 -6.28
N ASP A 3 -10.73 6.98 -5.35
CA ASP A 3 -9.48 7.64 -4.97
C ASP A 3 -8.42 6.68 -4.40
N PHE A 4 -8.86 5.66 -3.66
CA PHE A 4 -7.95 4.63 -3.12
C PHE A 4 -7.40 3.74 -4.24
N PHE A 5 -8.24 3.34 -5.19
CA PHE A 5 -7.78 2.55 -6.34
C PHE A 5 -6.85 3.35 -7.26
N ASN A 6 -7.13 4.64 -7.45
CA ASN A 6 -6.24 5.55 -8.17
C ASN A 6 -4.88 5.68 -7.47
N GLU A 7 -4.88 5.80 -6.13
CA GLU A 7 -3.65 5.84 -5.35
C GLU A 7 -2.86 4.52 -5.41
N VAL A 8 -3.56 3.37 -5.36
CA VAL A 8 -2.97 2.04 -5.53
C VAL A 8 -2.35 1.86 -6.92
N GLU A 9 -3.03 2.30 -7.97
CA GLU A 9 -2.50 2.19 -9.34
C GLU A 9 -1.30 3.12 -9.53
N GLU A 10 -1.34 4.35 -9.01
CA GLU A 10 -0.18 5.26 -9.04
C GLU A 10 1.03 4.65 -8.31
N ILE A 11 0.82 4.01 -7.15
CA ILE A 11 1.91 3.31 -6.44
C ILE A 11 2.45 2.15 -7.28
N ARG A 12 1.58 1.39 -7.93
CA ARG A 12 1.98 0.27 -8.80
C ARG A 12 2.81 0.77 -9.97
N GLU A 13 2.37 1.79 -10.69
CA GLU A 13 3.13 2.40 -11.78
C GLU A 13 4.49 2.93 -11.31
N MET A 14 4.56 3.53 -10.12
CA MET A 14 5.82 3.96 -9.54
C MET A 14 6.76 2.79 -9.21
N ILE A 15 6.23 1.65 -8.71
CA ILE A 15 7.03 0.44 -8.47
C ILE A 15 7.53 -0.14 -9.80
N ASP A 16 6.69 -0.23 -10.82
CA ASP A 16 7.05 -0.73 -12.15
C ASP A 16 8.12 0.19 -12.81
N LYS A 17 8.03 1.51 -12.59
CA LYS A 17 9.06 2.47 -13.01
C LYS A 17 10.38 2.24 -12.27
N ILE A 18 10.36 2.01 -10.96
CA ILE A 18 11.58 1.69 -10.20
C ILE A 18 12.20 0.42 -10.75
N GLN A 19 11.42 -0.65 -10.95
CA GLN A 19 11.90 -1.92 -11.50
C GLN A 19 12.56 -1.72 -12.87
N THR A 20 11.93 -0.97 -13.77
CA THR A 20 12.49 -0.63 -15.09
C THR A 20 13.82 0.10 -14.94
N ASN A 21 13.89 1.11 -14.06
CA ASN A 21 15.12 1.85 -13.82
C ASN A 21 16.23 0.96 -13.22
N VAL A 22 15.89 0.01 -12.35
CA VAL A 22 16.84 -0.97 -11.79
C VAL A 22 17.45 -1.84 -12.88
N GLU A 23 16.64 -2.30 -13.84
CA GLU A 23 17.16 -3.05 -14.99
C GLU A 23 18.08 -2.21 -15.87
N GLU A 24 17.76 -0.94 -16.11
CA GLU A 24 18.64 -0.03 -16.85
C GLU A 24 19.95 0.26 -16.10
N VAL A 25 19.89 0.39 -14.77
CA VAL A 25 21.09 0.48 -13.91
C VAL A 25 21.97 -0.74 -14.11
N LYS A 26 21.42 -1.96 -14.07
CA LYS A 26 22.20 -3.20 -14.30
C LYS A 26 22.86 -3.21 -15.67
N LYS A 27 22.13 -2.85 -16.73
CA LYS A 27 22.68 -2.79 -18.11
C LYS A 27 23.81 -1.80 -18.23
N LYS A 28 23.61 -0.56 -17.76
CA LYS A 28 24.66 0.48 -17.80
C LYS A 28 25.86 0.12 -16.95
N HIS A 29 25.63 -0.47 -15.78
CA HIS A 29 26.69 -0.94 -14.91
C HIS A 29 27.53 -2.06 -15.60
N SER A 30 26.87 -3.05 -16.20
CA SER A 30 27.54 -4.09 -16.99
C SER A 30 28.32 -3.50 -18.17
N ALA A 31 27.75 -2.53 -18.89
CA ALA A 31 28.42 -1.84 -19.99
C ALA A 31 29.71 -1.14 -19.52
N ILE A 32 29.66 -0.41 -18.39
CA ILE A 32 30.84 0.26 -17.81
C ILE A 32 31.93 -0.75 -17.45
N LEU A 33 31.59 -1.88 -16.82
CA LEU A 33 32.56 -2.91 -16.45
C LEU A 33 33.19 -3.61 -17.66
N SER A 34 32.44 -3.74 -18.75
CA SER A 34 32.92 -4.36 -20.00
C SER A 34 33.68 -3.41 -20.92
N ALA A 35 33.59 -2.10 -20.68
CA ALA A 35 34.18 -1.10 -21.56
C ALA A 35 35.71 -1.00 -21.33
N PRO A 36 36.54 -1.01 -22.39
CA PRO A 36 37.99 -0.89 -22.27
C PRO A 36 38.46 0.51 -21.84
N GLN A 37 37.57 1.50 -21.81
CA GLN A 37 37.83 2.87 -21.39
C GLN A 37 36.57 3.46 -20.73
N SER A 38 36.74 4.44 -19.85
CA SER A 38 35.63 5.06 -19.11
C SER A 38 34.73 5.89 -20.02
N ASP A 39 33.44 5.54 -20.08
CA ASP A 39 32.40 6.34 -20.72
C ASP A 39 31.71 7.25 -19.69
N GLU A 40 32.11 8.52 -19.66
CA GLU A 40 31.60 9.50 -18.71
C GLU A 40 30.10 9.79 -18.92
N LYS A 41 29.60 9.67 -20.15
CA LYS A 41 28.18 9.84 -20.44
C LYS A 41 27.37 8.72 -19.81
N THR A 42 27.82 7.47 -19.96
CA THR A 42 27.14 6.31 -19.37
C THR A 42 27.17 6.37 -17.83
N LYS A 43 28.25 6.90 -17.23
CA LYS A 43 28.31 7.17 -15.78
C LYS A 43 27.30 8.21 -15.32
N GLN A 44 27.20 9.34 -16.03
CA GLN A 44 26.21 10.37 -15.67
C GLN A 44 24.77 9.83 -15.77
N GLU A 45 24.46 9.08 -16.84
CA GLU A 45 23.14 8.44 -17.00
C GLU A 45 22.85 7.42 -15.88
N LEU A 46 23.87 6.71 -15.39
CA LEU A 46 23.75 5.80 -14.25
C LEU A 46 23.43 6.58 -12.95
N GLU A 47 24.12 7.70 -12.70
CA GLU A 47 23.86 8.56 -11.54
C GLU A 47 22.45 9.15 -11.56
N ASP A 48 21.99 9.60 -12.72
CA ASP A 48 20.64 10.15 -12.90
C ASP A 48 19.58 9.07 -12.63
N LEU A 49 19.78 7.84 -13.11
CA LEU A 49 18.88 6.72 -12.82
C LEU A 49 18.85 6.38 -11.32
N MET A 50 20.00 6.36 -10.64
CA MET A 50 20.06 6.14 -9.20
C MET A 50 19.33 7.25 -8.41
N ALA A 51 19.46 8.51 -8.84
CA ALA A 51 18.76 9.63 -8.23
C ALA A 51 17.23 9.52 -8.42
N GLU A 52 16.77 9.20 -9.63
CA GLU A 52 15.35 8.99 -9.92
C GLU A 52 14.76 7.78 -9.18
N ILE A 53 15.51 6.68 -9.03
CA ILE A 53 15.11 5.54 -8.19
C ILE A 53 14.89 5.98 -6.75
N LYS A 54 15.85 6.68 -6.14
CA LYS A 54 15.74 7.16 -4.74
C LYS A 54 14.54 8.09 -4.56
N LYS A 55 14.34 9.02 -5.49
CA LYS A 55 13.23 9.97 -5.46
C LYS A 55 11.89 9.25 -5.58
N THR A 56 11.76 8.33 -6.53
CA THR A 56 10.52 7.56 -6.76
C THR A 56 10.23 6.62 -5.58
N ALA A 57 11.25 5.97 -5.02
CA ALA A 57 11.14 5.11 -3.85
C ALA A 57 10.64 5.87 -2.61
N ASN A 58 11.14 7.10 -2.38
CA ASN A 58 10.64 7.95 -1.30
C ASN A 58 9.17 8.35 -1.50
N ARG A 59 8.72 8.60 -2.73
CA ARG A 59 7.31 8.87 -3.03
C ARG A 59 6.43 7.65 -2.74
N VAL A 60 6.84 6.47 -3.19
CA VAL A 60 6.16 5.19 -2.88
C VAL A 60 6.05 5.00 -1.37
N ARG A 61 7.16 5.18 -0.63
CA ARG A 61 7.18 5.05 0.83
C ARG A 61 6.20 6.00 1.52
N THR A 62 6.17 7.28 1.12
CA THR A 62 5.27 8.27 1.72
C THR A 62 3.80 7.92 1.46
N LYS A 63 3.45 7.48 0.25
CA LYS A 63 2.08 7.07 -0.07
C LYS A 63 1.65 5.81 0.66
N LEU A 64 2.50 4.78 0.72
CA LEU A 64 2.23 3.56 1.50
C LEU A 64 1.98 3.89 2.97
N LYS A 65 2.79 4.77 3.57
CA LYS A 65 2.58 5.24 4.95
C LYS A 65 1.24 5.98 5.11
N GLY A 66 0.84 6.80 4.13
CA GLY A 66 -0.45 7.47 4.13
C GLY A 66 -1.62 6.47 4.11
N ILE A 67 -1.53 5.44 3.26
CA ILE A 67 -2.53 4.35 3.20
C ILE A 67 -2.60 3.60 4.55
N GLU A 68 -1.45 3.27 5.14
CA GLU A 68 -1.37 2.60 6.44
C GLU A 68 -2.05 3.42 7.55
N GLN A 69 -1.74 4.71 7.65
CA GLN A 69 -2.37 5.61 8.63
C GLN A 69 -3.89 5.72 8.44
N ASN A 70 -4.36 5.78 7.19
CA ASN A 70 -5.79 5.79 6.88
C ASN A 70 -6.47 4.48 7.31
N ILE A 71 -5.84 3.33 7.05
CA ILE A 71 -6.33 2.01 7.48
C ILE A 71 -6.43 1.94 9.00
N GLU A 72 -5.42 2.41 9.73
CA GLU A 72 -5.40 2.41 11.20
C GLU A 72 -6.51 3.29 11.80
N GLN A 73 -6.71 4.49 11.25
CA GLN A 73 -7.78 5.40 11.66
C GLN A 73 -9.16 4.78 11.41
N GLU A 74 -9.36 4.18 10.23
CA GLU A 74 -10.61 3.52 9.85
C GLU A 74 -10.87 2.26 10.70
N GLU A 75 -9.83 1.54 11.11
CA GLU A 75 -9.92 0.40 12.03
C GLU A 75 -10.29 0.84 13.45
N GLN A 76 -9.70 1.93 13.96
CA GLN A 76 -10.07 2.50 15.26
C GLN A 76 -11.52 3.02 15.26
N ALA A 77 -11.95 3.65 14.17
CA ALA A 77 -13.33 4.07 13.98
C ALA A 77 -14.29 2.87 13.85
N ASN A 78 -13.90 1.80 13.16
CA ASN A 78 -14.74 0.60 12.96
C ASN A 78 -14.82 -0.33 14.18
N LYS A 79 -13.84 -0.32 15.09
CA LYS A 79 -14.00 -0.92 16.43
C LYS A 79 -15.16 -0.32 17.20
N SER A 80 -15.59 0.91 16.85
CA SER A 80 -16.82 1.51 17.38
C SER A 80 -18.10 1.08 16.65
N SER A 81 -18.06 0.32 15.53
CA SER A 81 -19.21 0.19 14.62
C SER A 81 -19.81 -1.22 14.46
N ALA A 82 -19.04 -2.31 14.38
CA ALA A 82 -19.63 -3.65 14.12
C ALA A 82 -20.00 -4.40 15.41
N ASP A 83 -19.07 -4.48 16.36
CA ASP A 83 -19.28 -5.12 17.66
C ASP A 83 -20.24 -4.30 18.53
N LEU A 84 -20.17 -2.96 18.44
CA LEU A 84 -21.10 -2.04 19.10
C LEU A 84 -22.53 -2.17 18.56
N ARG A 85 -22.70 -2.42 17.25
CA ARG A 85 -24.02 -2.66 16.64
C ARG A 85 -24.60 -4.00 17.07
N ILE A 86 -23.83 -5.09 16.98
CA ILE A 86 -24.24 -6.42 17.49
C ILE A 86 -24.65 -6.33 18.97
N ARG A 87 -23.90 -5.63 19.82
CA ARG A 87 -24.28 -5.40 21.23
C ARG A 87 -25.52 -4.53 21.39
N LYS A 88 -25.71 -3.49 20.57
CA LYS A 88 -26.92 -2.64 20.56
C LYS A 88 -28.17 -3.38 20.06
N THR A 89 -28.04 -4.29 19.10
CA THR A 89 -29.16 -5.09 18.57
C THR A 89 -29.46 -6.32 19.42
N GLN A 90 -28.44 -6.94 20.02
CA GLN A 90 -28.64 -7.92 21.11
C GLN A 90 -29.36 -7.25 22.29
N HIS A 91 -28.90 -6.06 22.71
CA HIS A 91 -29.57 -5.25 23.73
C HIS A 91 -30.99 -4.84 23.32
N SER A 92 -31.24 -4.48 22.05
CA SER A 92 -32.56 -4.14 21.53
C SER A 92 -33.50 -5.36 21.49
N THR A 93 -32.99 -6.53 21.12
CA THR A 93 -33.74 -7.80 21.06
C THR A 93 -34.06 -8.33 22.45
N LEU A 94 -33.11 -8.23 23.39
CA LEU A 94 -33.28 -8.60 24.79
C LEU A 94 -34.19 -7.60 25.54
N SER A 95 -34.07 -6.30 25.27
CA SER A 95 -34.99 -5.28 25.82
C SER A 95 -36.41 -5.44 25.29
N ARG A 96 -36.59 -5.71 23.98
CA ARG A 96 -37.92 -5.92 23.38
C ARG A 96 -38.62 -7.18 23.86
N LYS A 97 -37.87 -8.27 24.10
CA LYS A 97 -38.44 -9.52 24.61
C LYS A 97 -38.78 -9.49 26.11
N PHE A 98 -38.13 -8.63 26.89
CA PHE A 98 -38.37 -8.57 28.34
C PHE A 98 -39.47 -7.59 28.76
N VAL A 99 -39.79 -6.61 27.91
CA VAL A 99 -40.99 -5.74 28.07
C VAL A 99 -42.26 -6.37 27.41
N GLU A 100 -42.10 -7.59 26.90
CA GLU A 100 -43.10 -8.67 26.92
C GLU A 100 -44.23 -8.75 25.89
N GLY A 101 -44.88 -7.70 25.38
CA GLY A 101 -46.16 -8.03 24.72
C GLY A 101 -46.82 -7.04 23.80
N ILE A 102 -46.27 -5.85 23.57
CA ILE A 102 -47.01 -4.83 22.81
C ILE A 102 -46.09 -4.13 21.82
N GLU A 103 -46.36 -4.46 20.55
CA GLU A 103 -46.27 -3.63 19.35
C GLU A 103 -44.87 -3.20 18.85
N GLN A 104 -44.44 -3.97 17.84
CA GLN A 104 -44.04 -3.53 16.49
C GLN A 104 -43.20 -2.24 16.39
N ASN A 105 -41.92 -2.40 16.04
CA ASN A 105 -41.31 -1.97 14.75
C ASN A 105 -40.43 -0.73 14.99
N ILE A 106 -39.25 -0.47 14.41
CA ILE A 106 -38.67 -0.82 13.11
C ILE A 106 -37.13 -0.59 13.19
N GLU A 107 -36.39 -1.46 12.50
CA GLU A 107 -35.16 -1.24 11.70
C GLU A 107 -34.12 -0.18 12.11
N GLN A 108 -32.89 -0.63 12.34
CA GLN A 108 -31.68 0.01 11.78
C GLN A 108 -30.44 -0.90 11.93
N GLU A 109 -30.50 -2.11 11.39
CA GLU A 109 -29.31 -2.97 11.33
C GLU A 109 -29.18 -3.70 10.00
N GLU A 110 -28.89 -2.96 8.93
CA GLU A 110 -28.41 -3.53 7.67
C GLU A 110 -27.48 -2.56 6.91
N GLN A 111 -26.27 -2.33 7.46
CA GLN A 111 -25.04 -1.92 6.74
C GLN A 111 -23.84 -1.83 7.71
N ALA A 112 -23.38 -2.99 8.19
CA ALA A 112 -22.16 -3.10 9.00
C ALA A 112 -20.96 -3.69 8.25
N ASN A 113 -21.05 -3.96 6.93
CA ASN A 113 -20.02 -4.77 6.25
C ASN A 113 -19.44 -4.27 4.92
N LYS A 114 -19.67 -3.00 4.53
CA LYS A 114 -18.85 -2.37 3.47
C LYS A 114 -17.51 -1.89 4.00
N SER A 115 -17.48 -1.26 5.19
CA SER A 115 -16.23 -0.81 5.80
C SER A 115 -15.28 -1.98 6.13
N SER A 116 -15.78 -3.15 6.54
CA SER A 116 -14.93 -4.34 6.74
C SER A 116 -14.37 -4.90 5.44
N ALA A 117 -15.15 -4.92 4.36
CA ALA A 117 -14.71 -5.39 3.05
C ALA A 117 -13.72 -4.41 2.40
N ASP A 118 -14.02 -3.12 2.43
CA ASP A 118 -13.14 -2.05 1.95
C ASP A 118 -11.84 -2.00 2.76
N LEU A 119 -11.92 -2.11 4.09
CA LEU A 119 -10.74 -2.23 4.96
C LEU A 119 -9.90 -3.47 4.63
N ARG A 120 -10.55 -4.60 4.34
CA ARG A 120 -9.87 -5.84 3.92
C ARG A 120 -9.17 -5.65 2.57
N ILE A 121 -9.85 -5.05 1.60
CA ILE A 121 -9.27 -4.72 0.28
C ILE A 121 -8.07 -3.79 0.46
N ARG A 122 -8.19 -2.72 1.26
CA ARG A 122 -7.10 -1.79 1.55
C ARG A 122 -5.90 -2.49 2.21
N LYS A 123 -6.14 -3.33 3.22
CA LYS A 123 -5.09 -4.13 3.91
C LYS A 123 -4.39 -5.09 2.96
N THR A 124 -5.13 -5.80 2.11
CA THR A 124 -4.57 -6.73 1.14
C THR A 124 -3.73 -6.01 0.07
N GLN A 125 -4.23 -4.91 -0.49
CA GLN A 125 -3.49 -4.12 -1.49
C GLN A 125 -2.22 -3.51 -0.91
N HIS A 126 -2.31 -2.88 0.28
CA HIS A 126 -1.14 -2.35 0.98
C HIS A 126 -0.09 -3.44 1.23
N SER A 127 -0.49 -4.60 1.74
CA SER A 127 0.41 -5.73 1.99
C SER A 127 1.13 -6.23 0.72
N THR A 128 0.41 -6.30 -0.39
CA THR A 128 0.97 -6.73 -1.69
C THR A 128 1.94 -5.71 -2.27
N LEU A 129 1.57 -4.42 -2.28
CA LEU A 129 2.45 -3.35 -2.77
C LEU A 129 3.70 -3.21 -1.92
N SER A 130 3.59 -3.30 -0.59
CA SER A 130 4.73 -3.24 0.33
C SER A 130 5.70 -4.41 0.11
N ARG A 131 5.20 -5.63 -0.12
CA ARG A 131 6.06 -6.77 -0.48
C ARG A 131 6.82 -6.52 -1.78
N LYS A 132 6.11 -6.15 -2.85
CA LYS A 132 6.73 -5.83 -4.15
C LYS A 132 7.78 -4.72 -4.04
N PHE A 133 7.47 -3.67 -3.29
CA PHE A 133 8.39 -2.56 -3.06
C PHE A 133 9.68 -3.04 -2.35
N VAL A 134 9.55 -3.85 -1.31
CA VAL A 134 10.71 -4.41 -0.59
C VAL A 134 11.54 -5.31 -1.49
N GLU A 135 10.92 -6.16 -2.32
CA GLU A 135 11.62 -7.03 -3.27
C GLU A 135 12.46 -6.21 -4.26
N VAL A 136 11.84 -5.23 -4.93
CA VAL A 136 12.54 -4.36 -5.90
C VAL A 136 13.64 -3.54 -5.23
N MET A 137 13.40 -3.01 -4.02
CA MET A 137 14.43 -2.25 -3.29
C MET A 137 15.59 -3.13 -2.81
N THR A 138 15.33 -4.40 -2.47
CA THR A 138 16.37 -5.35 -2.09
C THR A 138 17.26 -5.66 -3.29
N GLU A 139 16.66 -5.86 -4.46
CA GLU A 139 17.39 -6.05 -5.71
C GLU A 139 18.23 -4.81 -6.08
N TYR A 140 17.64 -3.62 -6.02
CA TYR A 140 18.36 -2.36 -6.21
C TYR A 140 19.56 -2.23 -5.27
N ASN A 141 19.37 -2.48 -3.97
CA ASN A 141 20.45 -2.38 -2.98
C ASN A 141 21.56 -3.39 -3.27
N ARG A 142 21.23 -4.60 -3.72
CA ARG A 142 22.22 -5.61 -4.12
C ARG A 142 23.05 -5.11 -5.30
N THR A 143 22.39 -4.67 -6.37
CA THR A 143 23.07 -4.09 -7.55
C THR A 143 23.91 -2.87 -7.20
N GLN A 144 23.47 -2.05 -6.24
CA GLN A 144 24.24 -0.89 -5.80
C GLN A 144 25.49 -1.28 -5.00
N THR A 145 25.42 -2.33 -4.16
CA THR A 145 26.58 -2.84 -3.43
C THR A 145 27.60 -3.45 -4.39
N ASP A 146 27.15 -4.22 -5.39
CA ASP A 146 28.00 -4.81 -6.43
C ASP A 146 28.78 -3.74 -7.24
N TYR A 147 28.30 -2.49 -7.28
CA TYR A 147 29.02 -1.36 -7.90
C TYR A 147 30.08 -0.70 -6.99
N ARG A 148 29.93 -0.81 -5.67
CA ARG A 148 30.84 -0.18 -4.71
C ARG A 148 32.10 -1.00 -4.44
N GLU A 149 32.09 -2.28 -4.75
CA GLU A 149 33.24 -3.20 -4.73
C GLU A 149 33.93 -3.24 -6.10
#